data_AF-A0A2H8TKM2-F1
#
_entry.id   AF-A0A2H8TKM2-F1
#
_cell.length_a   1.000
_cell.length_b   1.000
_cell.length_c   1.000
_cell.angle_alpha   90.00
_cell.angle_beta   90.00
_cell.angle_gamma   90.00
#
_symmetry.space_group_name_H-M   'P 1'
#
loop_
_entity.id
_entity.type
_entity.pdbx_description
1 polymer ?
#
loop_
_entity_poly.entity_id
_entity_poly.type
_entity_poly.pdbx_seq_one_letter_code
_entity_poly.pdbx_strand_id
1 'polypeptide(L)'
;MSFYSDSDNIVPDQCACCLQNVFYELMQCHSCKKKYHDHCHMPMLPEYPTSPHWSCTMCNDREFFDALKLMRSTNLGVSNGEPGRTVIEHIIMTLSSKNDNIHFREYPSMKTFPKFFDTISNPIHIAIINNRLESNLHYITIDQVIDDLRKVFTDSLKFYDKTHRFYGYARNLLDLLERMVSKWIPELETKISESSS
;
A
#
# COMPACT_ATOMS: atom_id res chain seq x y z
N MET A 1 -28.25 44.70 14.27
CA MET A 1 -26.99 44.02 14.59
C MET A 1 -26.97 42.72 13.81
N SER A 2 -26.28 42.74 12.67
CA SER A 2 -26.09 41.57 11.81
C SER A 2 -25.02 40.67 12.42
N PHE A 3 -25.43 39.52 12.95
CA PHE A 3 -24.49 38.44 13.26
C PHE A 3 -24.31 37.59 11.99
N TYR A 4 -23.56 38.12 11.03
CA TYR A 4 -22.83 37.26 10.09
C TYR A 4 -21.56 36.85 10.84
N SER A 5 -21.61 35.74 11.56
CA SER A 5 -20.38 35.04 11.94
C SER A 5 -19.88 34.35 10.69
N ASP A 6 -18.63 34.64 10.34
CA ASP A 6 -17.91 34.15 9.19
C ASP A 6 -18.29 32.73 8.80
N SER A 7 -18.67 32.53 7.54
CA SER A 7 -18.60 31.24 6.91
C SER A 7 -17.16 30.76 7.03
N ASP A 8 -16.87 29.95 8.05
CA ASP A 8 -15.61 29.22 8.17
C ASP A 8 -15.34 28.62 6.79
N ASN A 9 -14.24 29.04 6.17
CA ASN A 9 -13.75 28.40 4.96
C ASN A 9 -13.36 26.98 5.36
N ILE A 10 -14.29 26.04 5.30
CA ILE A 10 -14.05 24.62 5.57
C ILE A 10 -13.11 24.14 4.46
N VAL A 11 -11.81 24.18 4.74
CA VAL A 11 -10.79 23.60 3.87
C VAL A 11 -10.95 22.09 3.95
N PRO A 12 -11.26 21.41 2.84
CA PRO A 12 -11.45 19.96 2.88
C PRO A 12 -10.13 19.28 3.21
N ASP A 13 -10.21 18.26 4.06
CA ASP A 13 -9.07 17.42 4.38
C ASP A 13 -8.74 16.49 3.22
N GLN A 14 -7.45 16.20 3.02
CA GLN A 14 -6.98 15.32 1.96
C GLN A 14 -6.32 14.07 2.54
N CYS A 15 -6.74 12.90 2.07
CA CYS A 15 -6.09 11.64 2.45
C CYS A 15 -4.72 11.49 1.78
N ALA A 16 -3.68 11.19 2.57
CA ALA A 16 -2.31 11.02 2.11
C ALA A 16 -2.07 9.80 1.20
N CYS A 17 -3.04 8.87 1.09
CA CYS A 17 -2.92 7.67 0.24
C CYS A 17 -3.75 7.76 -1.05
N CYS A 18 -4.96 8.34 -1.03
CA CYS A 18 -5.81 8.43 -2.23
C CYS A 18 -5.93 9.84 -2.80
N LEU A 19 -5.42 10.85 -2.09
CA LEU A 19 -5.49 12.27 -2.46
C LEU A 19 -6.92 12.81 -2.66
N GLN A 20 -7.94 12.07 -2.21
CA GLN A 20 -9.31 12.52 -2.23
C GLN A 20 -9.53 13.55 -1.11
N ASN A 21 -10.21 14.64 -1.48
CA ASN A 21 -10.65 15.67 -0.57
C ASN A 21 -11.99 15.26 0.05
N VAL A 22 -12.11 15.42 1.36
CA VAL A 22 -13.33 15.13 2.11
C VAL A 22 -13.67 16.27 3.06
N PHE A 23 -14.95 16.36 3.39
CA PHE A 23 -15.47 17.38 4.32
C PHE A 23 -15.67 16.84 5.75
N TYR A 24 -15.29 15.59 6.00
CA TYR A 24 -15.28 15.00 7.34
C TYR A 24 -13.84 14.82 7.84
N GLU A 25 -13.68 14.67 9.15
CA GLU A 25 -12.36 14.55 9.78
C GLU A 25 -11.70 13.20 9.45
N LEU A 26 -10.43 13.27 9.05
CA LEU A 26 -9.60 12.10 8.79
C LEU A 26 -8.70 11.77 9.98
N MET A 27 -8.32 10.50 10.11
CA MET A 27 -7.38 10.06 11.13
C MET A 27 -6.00 10.69 10.90
N GLN A 28 -5.55 11.52 11.85
CA GLN A 28 -4.29 12.26 11.75
C GLN A 28 -3.17 11.60 12.56
N CYS A 29 -2.03 11.36 11.91
CA CYS A 29 -0.82 10.92 12.59
C CYS A 29 -0.26 12.03 13.47
N HIS A 30 -0.01 11.75 14.75
CA HIS A 30 0.56 12.71 15.69
C HIS A 30 1.95 13.21 15.23
N SER A 31 2.77 12.31 14.70
CA SER A 31 4.18 12.55 14.38
C SER A 31 4.39 13.35 13.09
N CYS A 32 3.75 12.96 11.98
CA CYS A 32 3.95 13.61 10.67
C CYS A 32 2.77 14.47 10.19
N LYS A 33 1.67 14.53 10.96
CA LYS A 33 0.44 15.29 10.65
C LYS A 33 -0.31 14.87 9.38
N LYS A 34 0.16 13.83 8.67
CA LYS A 34 -0.56 13.22 7.54
C LYS A 34 -1.89 12.63 8.01
N LYS A 35 -2.89 12.71 7.14
CA LYS A 35 -4.27 12.30 7.38
C LYS A 35 -4.66 11.13 6.48
N TYR A 36 -5.47 10.21 7.01
CA TYR A 36 -5.82 8.96 6.32
C TYR A 36 -7.30 8.65 6.47
N HIS A 37 -7.94 8.12 5.42
CA HIS A 37 -9.15 7.33 5.62
C HIS A 37 -8.79 6.04 6.37
N ASP A 38 -9.75 5.53 7.12
CA ASP A 38 -9.68 4.25 7.82
C ASP A 38 -9.23 3.10 6.91
N HIS A 39 -9.87 2.93 5.76
CA HIS A 39 -9.63 1.90 4.74
C HIS A 39 -8.45 2.23 3.80
N CYS A 40 -7.81 3.39 3.95
CA CYS A 40 -6.70 3.81 3.08
C CYS A 40 -5.32 3.58 3.71
N HIS A 41 -5.24 3.37 5.02
CA HIS A 41 -4.01 3.06 5.73
C HIS A 41 -3.86 1.54 5.91
N MET A 42 -2.64 1.07 6.07
CA MET A 42 -2.30 -0.32 6.38
C MET A 42 -1.44 -0.38 7.66
N PRO A 43 -1.89 -1.04 8.74
CA PRO A 43 -3.17 -1.76 8.84
C PRO A 43 -4.39 -0.82 8.76
N MET A 44 -5.56 -1.36 8.44
CA MET A 44 -6.80 -0.61 8.43
C MET A 44 -7.05 0.04 9.80
N LEU A 45 -7.41 1.32 9.83
CA LEU A 45 -7.59 2.04 11.10
C LEU A 45 -8.95 1.70 11.72
N PRO A 46 -9.05 1.70 13.06
CA PRO A 46 -10.35 1.66 13.72
C PRO A 46 -11.15 2.92 13.39
N GLU A 47 -12.47 2.81 13.43
CA GLU A 47 -13.41 3.93 13.22
C GLU A 47 -13.16 5.09 14.19
N TYR A 48 -12.65 4.79 15.39
CA TYR A 48 -12.30 5.78 16.41
C TYR A 48 -10.85 5.59 16.88
N PRO A 49 -10.10 6.69 17.10
CA PRO A 49 -8.75 6.61 17.63
C PRO A 49 -8.74 5.93 19.00
N THR A 50 -7.96 4.86 19.11
CA THR A 50 -7.71 4.20 20.41
C THR A 50 -6.84 5.06 21.33
N SER A 51 -6.11 6.04 20.77
CA SER A 51 -5.22 6.94 21.48
C SER A 51 -5.12 8.30 20.77
N PRO A 52 -5.06 9.42 21.52
CA PRO A 52 -4.82 10.75 20.96
C PRO A 52 -3.39 10.94 20.40
N HIS A 53 -2.48 10.00 20.67
CA HIS A 53 -1.08 10.03 20.20
C HIS A 53 -0.78 8.95 19.15
N TRP A 54 -1.79 8.53 18.39
CA TRP A 54 -1.59 7.55 17.33
C TRP A 54 -0.54 8.00 16.31
N SER A 55 0.34 7.08 15.91
CA SER A 55 1.36 7.29 14.87
C SER A 55 1.16 6.29 13.75
N CYS A 56 1.24 6.76 12.50
CA CYS A 56 1.08 5.91 11.32
C CYS A 56 2.25 4.94 11.15
N THR A 57 2.05 3.92 10.31
CA THR A 57 3.05 2.87 9.99
C THR A 57 4.39 3.45 9.52
N MET A 58 4.36 4.58 8.81
CA MET A 58 5.57 5.25 8.32
C MET A 58 6.32 6.07 9.38
N CYS A 59 5.71 6.31 10.54
CA CYS A 59 6.35 7.01 11.66
C CYS A 59 6.72 6.06 12.80
N ASN A 60 6.32 4.80 12.73
CA ASN A 60 6.62 3.79 13.74
C ASN A 60 7.90 3.01 13.36
N ASP A 61 9.00 3.75 13.15
CA ASP A 61 10.27 3.21 12.68
C ASP A 61 10.83 2.13 13.62
N ARG A 62 10.66 2.32 14.93
CA ARG A 62 11.14 1.36 15.93
C ARG A 62 10.51 0.00 15.73
N GLU A 63 9.18 -0.06 15.61
CA GLU A 63 8.44 -1.30 15.39
C GLU A 63 8.86 -1.97 14.07
N PHE A 64 9.01 -1.17 13.01
CA PHE A 64 9.50 -1.66 11.73
C PHE A 64 10.91 -2.26 11.81
N PHE A 65 11.87 -1.57 12.42
CA PHE A 65 13.24 -2.08 12.55
C PHE A 65 13.35 -3.28 13.49
N ASP A 66 12.53 -3.36 14.52
CA ASP A 66 12.48 -4.53 15.39
C ASP A 66 11.88 -5.73 14.65
N ALA A 67 10.84 -5.53 13.84
CA ALA A 67 10.29 -6.57 12.96
C ALA A 67 11.33 -7.09 11.94
N LEU A 68 12.11 -6.20 11.30
CA LEU A 68 13.19 -6.59 10.39
C LEU A 68 14.23 -7.49 11.06
N LYS A 69 14.58 -7.23 12.33
CA LYS A 69 15.52 -8.07 13.08
C LYS A 69 14.93 -9.44 13.38
N LEU A 70 13.65 -9.49 13.76
CA LEU A 70 12.96 -10.73 14.12
C LEU A 70 12.74 -11.64 12.91
N MET A 71 12.40 -11.09 11.74
CA MET A 71 12.24 -11.87 10.50
C MET A 71 13.47 -12.69 10.14
N ARG A 72 14.68 -12.22 10.46
CA ARG A 72 15.93 -12.96 10.21
C ARG A 72 16.06 -14.24 11.05
N SER A 73 15.25 -14.36 12.09
CA SER A 73 15.26 -15.47 13.06
C SER A 73 14.00 -16.33 13.03
N THR A 74 12.95 -15.89 12.32
CA THR A 74 11.66 -16.57 12.24
C THR A 74 11.33 -16.91 10.78
N ASN A 75 10.27 -17.69 10.58
CA ASN A 75 9.70 -17.83 9.24
C ASN A 75 9.20 -16.47 8.73
N LEU A 76 9.15 -16.30 7.41
CA LEU A 76 8.67 -15.09 6.73
C LEU A 76 7.13 -15.00 6.72
N GLY A 77 6.49 -15.27 7.86
CA GLY A 77 5.04 -15.24 8.03
C GLY A 77 4.46 -13.83 8.03
N VAL A 78 3.21 -13.68 7.57
CA VAL A 78 2.51 -12.38 7.46
C VAL A 78 1.16 -12.34 8.18
N SER A 79 0.92 -13.27 9.09
CA SER A 79 -0.26 -13.25 9.94
C SER A 79 -0.22 -12.08 10.93
N ASN A 80 -1.36 -11.67 11.46
CA ASN A 80 -1.45 -10.62 12.48
C ASN A 80 -0.49 -10.89 13.65
N GLY A 81 0.37 -9.91 13.96
CA GLY A 81 1.38 -10.00 15.02
C GLY A 81 2.70 -10.65 14.60
N GLU A 82 2.82 -11.18 13.39
CA GLU A 82 4.10 -11.70 12.88
C GLU A 82 4.98 -10.56 12.34
N PRO A 83 6.32 -10.65 12.47
CA PRO A 83 7.24 -9.62 11.98
C PRO A 83 7.08 -9.31 10.48
N GLY A 84 6.78 -10.32 9.65
CA GLY A 84 6.59 -10.10 8.21
C GLY A 84 5.35 -9.26 7.89
N ARG A 85 4.32 -9.28 8.74
CA ARG A 85 3.13 -8.44 8.60
C ARG A 85 3.49 -6.96 8.68
N THR A 86 4.22 -6.56 9.73
CA THR A 86 4.68 -5.18 9.92
C THR A 86 5.53 -4.71 8.73
N VAL A 87 6.40 -5.57 8.20
CA VAL A 87 7.27 -5.21 7.07
C VAL A 87 6.47 -5.00 5.79
N ILE A 88 5.50 -5.87 5.52
CA ILE A 88 4.59 -5.72 4.37
C ILE A 88 3.72 -4.49 4.48
N GLU A 89 3.15 -4.21 5.65
CA GLU A 89 2.35 -3.01 5.87
C GLU A 89 3.17 -1.75 5.59
N HIS A 90 4.43 -1.73 6.04
CA HIS A 90 5.35 -0.62 5.75
C HIS A 90 5.69 -0.50 4.25
N ILE A 91 5.90 -1.62 3.55
CA ILE A 91 6.10 -1.63 2.09
C ILE A 91 4.87 -1.08 1.37
N ILE A 92 3.66 -1.56 1.71
CA ILE A 92 2.40 -1.11 1.11
C ILE A 92 2.18 0.39 1.38
N MET A 93 2.45 0.85 2.60
CA MET A 93 2.33 2.28 2.94
C MET A 93 3.38 3.13 2.22
N THR A 94 4.58 2.61 2.01
CA THR A 94 5.62 3.29 1.22
C THR A 94 5.19 3.45 -0.23
N LEU A 95 4.66 2.40 -0.86
CA LEU A 95 4.09 2.47 -2.22
C LEU A 95 2.90 3.43 -2.27
N SER A 96 1.99 3.32 -1.31
CA SER A 96 0.77 4.15 -1.23
C SER A 96 1.05 5.64 -1.04
N SER A 97 2.22 6.00 -0.51
CA SER A 97 2.66 7.39 -0.37
C SER A 97 3.12 8.05 -1.67
N LYS A 98 3.23 7.29 -2.78
CA LYS A 98 3.65 7.81 -4.08
C LYS A 98 2.44 8.23 -4.89
N ASN A 99 2.47 9.44 -5.47
CA ASN A 99 1.39 9.94 -6.31
C ASN A 99 1.11 9.01 -7.51
N ASP A 100 2.14 8.37 -8.06
CA ASP A 100 2.06 7.39 -9.14
C ASP A 100 1.15 6.19 -8.78
N ASN A 101 1.06 5.83 -7.50
CA ASN A 101 0.31 4.67 -7.01
C ASN A 101 -1.21 4.83 -7.15
N ILE A 102 -1.72 6.06 -7.24
CA ILE A 102 -3.17 6.33 -7.31
C ILE A 102 -3.84 5.59 -8.47
N HIS A 103 -3.12 5.36 -9.57
CA HIS A 103 -3.61 4.70 -10.78
C HIS A 103 -3.66 3.17 -10.69
N PHE A 104 -3.09 2.57 -9.64
CA PHE A 104 -3.02 1.12 -9.44
C PHE A 104 -3.82 0.66 -8.21
N ARG A 105 -4.48 1.60 -7.52
CA ARG A 105 -5.33 1.30 -6.37
C ARG A 105 -6.51 0.42 -6.75
N GLU A 106 -7.18 0.81 -7.83
CA GLU A 106 -8.33 0.13 -8.41
C GLU A 106 -8.25 0.27 -9.94
N TYR A 107 -8.73 -0.74 -10.65
CA TYR A 107 -8.91 -0.66 -12.11
C TYR A 107 -10.38 -0.32 -12.42
N PRO A 108 -10.64 0.39 -13.53
CA PRO A 108 -12.02 0.54 -14.00
C PRO A 108 -12.66 -0.82 -14.23
N SER A 109 -13.99 -0.89 -14.12
CA SER A 109 -14.72 -2.14 -14.30
C SER A 109 -14.44 -2.80 -15.66
N MET A 110 -14.60 -4.13 -15.74
CA MET A 110 -14.51 -4.88 -17.00
C MET A 110 -15.44 -4.32 -18.09
N LYS A 111 -16.58 -3.74 -17.72
CA LYS A 111 -17.51 -3.09 -18.67
C LYS A 111 -16.89 -1.85 -19.32
N THR A 112 -16.15 -1.07 -18.54
CA THR A 112 -15.57 0.22 -18.97
C THR A 112 -14.14 0.09 -19.50
N PHE A 113 -13.45 -1.02 -19.21
CA PHE A 113 -12.08 -1.25 -19.65
C PHE A 113 -11.82 -2.70 -20.11
N PRO A 114 -12.67 -3.26 -21.01
CA PRO A 114 -12.66 -4.69 -21.34
C PRO A 114 -11.32 -5.18 -21.89
N LYS A 115 -10.67 -4.38 -22.75
CA LYS A 115 -9.39 -4.73 -23.38
C LYS A 115 -8.30 -5.12 -22.37
N PHE A 116 -8.29 -4.50 -21.18
CA PHE A 116 -7.35 -4.84 -20.13
C PHE A 116 -7.59 -6.26 -19.60
N PHE A 117 -8.85 -6.58 -19.30
CA PHE A 117 -9.27 -7.90 -18.82
C PHE A 117 -9.14 -8.99 -19.90
N ASP A 118 -9.19 -8.63 -21.18
CA ASP A 118 -8.91 -9.54 -22.30
C ASP A 118 -7.40 -9.84 -22.44
N THR A 119 -6.54 -8.90 -22.07
CA THR A 119 -5.08 -8.99 -22.24
C THR A 119 -4.38 -9.58 -21.01
N ILE A 120 -4.90 -9.25 -19.82
CA ILE A 120 -4.31 -9.57 -18.53
C ILE A 120 -5.16 -10.63 -17.83
N SER A 121 -4.58 -11.79 -17.62
CA SER A 121 -5.21 -12.88 -16.89
C SER A 121 -5.15 -12.63 -15.38
N ASN A 122 -6.28 -12.87 -14.70
CA ASN A 122 -6.44 -12.70 -13.24
C ASN A 122 -5.92 -11.34 -12.74
N PRO A 123 -6.44 -10.21 -13.26
CA PRO A 123 -5.93 -8.89 -12.89
C PRO A 123 -6.11 -8.65 -11.39
N ILE A 124 -5.12 -8.00 -10.78
CA ILE A 124 -5.12 -7.62 -9.37
C ILE A 124 -4.68 -6.16 -9.22
N HIS A 125 -5.21 -5.49 -8.20
CA HIS A 125 -4.90 -4.11 -7.86
C HIS A 125 -4.70 -3.98 -6.34
N ILE A 126 -4.10 -2.86 -5.88
CA ILE A 126 -3.69 -2.70 -4.48
C ILE A 126 -4.85 -2.88 -3.49
N ALA A 127 -6.07 -2.44 -3.83
CA ALA A 127 -7.22 -2.65 -2.92
C ALA A 127 -7.55 -4.14 -2.66
N ILE A 128 -7.35 -5.03 -3.64
CA ILE A 128 -7.55 -6.49 -3.43
C ILE A 128 -6.45 -7.01 -2.50
N ILE A 129 -5.21 -6.57 -2.67
CA ILE A 129 -4.07 -7.00 -1.86
C ILE A 129 -4.28 -6.57 -0.40
N ASN A 130 -4.66 -5.31 -0.18
CA ASN A 130 -4.98 -4.79 1.15
C ASN A 130 -6.08 -5.62 1.82
N ASN A 131 -7.19 -5.88 1.11
CA ASN A 131 -8.29 -6.69 1.65
C ASN A 131 -7.87 -8.13 1.96
N ARG A 132 -7.05 -8.75 1.12
CA ARG A 132 -6.53 -10.11 1.34
C ARG A 132 -5.59 -10.18 2.54
N LEU A 133 -4.76 -9.16 2.74
CA LEU A 133 -3.88 -9.06 3.89
C LEU A 133 -4.67 -8.84 5.18
N GLU A 134 -5.61 -7.89 5.18
CA GLU A 134 -6.49 -7.64 6.32
C GLU A 134 -7.35 -8.86 6.69
N SER A 135 -7.76 -9.66 5.71
CA SER A 135 -8.53 -10.87 5.99
C SER A 135 -7.76 -11.90 6.82
N ASN A 136 -6.41 -11.81 6.87
CA ASN A 136 -5.54 -12.73 7.61
C ASN A 136 -5.75 -14.23 7.25
N LEU A 137 -6.25 -14.50 6.04
CA LEU A 137 -6.61 -15.86 5.58
C LEU A 137 -5.99 -16.21 4.22
N HIS A 138 -5.64 -15.20 3.41
CA HIS A 138 -5.15 -15.42 2.06
C HIS A 138 -3.64 -15.58 1.97
N TYR A 139 -2.91 -14.75 2.73
CA TYR A 139 -1.44 -14.75 2.71
C TYR A 139 -0.91 -15.42 3.97
N ILE A 140 -0.04 -16.41 3.76
CA ILE A 140 0.67 -17.14 4.81
C ILE A 140 2.09 -16.58 4.93
N THR A 141 2.72 -16.26 3.79
CA THR A 141 4.11 -15.84 3.73
C THR A 141 4.29 -14.52 2.97
N ILE A 142 5.42 -13.86 3.22
CA ILE A 142 5.73 -12.55 2.69
C ILE A 142 5.84 -12.52 1.16
N ASP A 143 6.38 -13.59 0.57
CA ASP A 143 6.56 -13.74 -0.87
C ASP A 143 5.22 -13.69 -1.61
N GLN A 144 4.16 -14.28 -1.04
CA GLN A 144 2.84 -14.26 -1.66
C GLN A 144 2.29 -12.84 -1.81
N VAL A 145 2.54 -11.96 -0.83
CA VAL A 145 2.13 -10.55 -0.91
C VAL A 145 3.00 -9.79 -1.91
N ILE A 146 4.32 -10.00 -1.86
CA ILE A 146 5.26 -9.35 -2.78
C ILE A 146 4.98 -9.73 -4.23
N ASP A 147 4.64 -10.99 -4.51
CA ASP A 147 4.33 -11.46 -5.86
C ASP A 147 3.03 -10.83 -6.39
N ASP A 148 2.01 -10.69 -5.56
CA ASP A 148 0.79 -9.98 -5.93
C ASP A 148 1.08 -8.48 -6.18
N LEU A 149 1.93 -7.84 -5.35
CA LEU A 149 2.37 -6.44 -5.58
C LEU A 149 3.16 -6.29 -6.89
N ARG A 150 4.08 -7.21 -7.18
CA ARG A 150 4.81 -7.27 -8.47
C ARG A 150 3.85 -7.44 -9.62
N LYS A 151 2.83 -8.28 -9.46
CA LYS A 151 1.83 -8.55 -10.50
C LYS A 151 1.08 -7.29 -10.91
N VAL A 152 0.67 -6.45 -9.96
CA VAL A 152 0.01 -5.15 -10.24
C VAL A 152 0.81 -4.33 -11.27
N PHE A 153 2.12 -4.19 -11.03
CA PHE A 153 2.96 -3.36 -11.87
C PHE A 153 3.39 -4.07 -13.16
N THR A 154 3.71 -5.37 -13.12
CA THR A 154 4.11 -6.12 -14.32
C THR A 154 2.96 -6.30 -15.31
N ASP A 155 1.72 -6.49 -14.84
CA ASP A 155 0.53 -6.49 -15.69
C ASP A 155 0.34 -5.15 -16.41
N SER A 156 0.55 -4.05 -15.68
CA SER A 156 0.49 -2.70 -16.24
C SER A 156 1.57 -2.47 -17.30
N LEU A 157 2.79 -2.96 -17.07
CA LEU A 157 3.90 -2.89 -18.02
C LEU A 157 3.68 -3.77 -19.25
N LYS A 158 2.93 -4.88 -19.12
CA LYS A 158 2.53 -5.74 -20.24
C LYS A 158 1.43 -5.10 -21.07
N PHE A 159 0.52 -4.37 -20.45
CA PHE A 159 -0.63 -3.78 -21.11
C PHE A 159 -0.32 -2.44 -21.80
N TYR A 160 0.36 -1.53 -21.11
CA TYR A 160 0.64 -0.19 -21.61
C TYR A 160 1.91 -0.15 -22.47
N ASP A 161 1.91 0.69 -23.52
CA ASP A 161 3.10 0.97 -24.30
C ASP A 161 4.14 1.75 -23.47
N LYS A 162 5.44 1.61 -23.80
CA LYS A 162 6.54 2.30 -23.09
C LYS A 162 6.42 3.82 -23.09
N THR A 163 5.78 4.40 -24.09
CA THR A 163 5.53 5.84 -24.20
C THR A 163 4.37 6.31 -23.31
N HIS A 164 3.53 5.38 -22.83
CA HIS A 164 2.39 5.70 -21.99
C HIS A 164 2.81 6.06 -20.57
N ARG A 165 2.26 7.13 -19.99
CA ARG A 165 2.62 7.58 -18.62
C ARG A 165 2.48 6.50 -17.55
N PHE A 166 1.45 5.65 -17.65
CA PHE A 166 1.22 4.57 -16.67
C PHE A 166 2.27 3.45 -16.78
N TYR A 167 2.93 3.29 -17.93
CA TYR A 167 4.10 2.42 -18.01
C TYR A 167 5.23 2.96 -17.14
N GLY A 168 5.52 4.26 -17.23
CA GLY A 168 6.52 4.93 -16.40
C GLY A 168 6.21 4.82 -14.91
N TYR A 169 4.95 5.06 -14.52
CA TYR A 169 4.52 4.92 -13.12
C TYR A 169 4.66 3.49 -12.61
N ALA A 170 4.21 2.49 -13.38
CA ALA A 170 4.36 1.09 -13.00
C ALA A 170 5.84 0.70 -12.88
N ARG A 171 6.70 1.19 -13.77
CA ARG A 171 8.15 0.95 -13.72
C ARG A 171 8.76 1.52 -12.44
N ASN A 172 8.47 2.79 -12.14
CA ASN A 172 9.00 3.47 -10.95
C ASN A 172 8.58 2.77 -9.65
N LEU A 173 7.32 2.32 -9.57
CA LEU A 173 6.79 1.63 -8.40
C LEU A 173 7.35 0.21 -8.26
N LEU A 174 7.51 -0.51 -9.37
CA LEU A 174 8.18 -1.82 -9.37
C LEU A 174 9.64 -1.68 -8.93
N ASP A 175 10.39 -0.72 -9.47
CA ASP A 175 11.78 -0.48 -9.08
C ASP A 175 11.91 -0.03 -7.61
N LEU A 176 10.90 0.68 -7.08
CA LEU A 176 10.83 1.00 -5.66
C LEU A 176 10.56 -0.26 -4.82
N LEU A 177 9.63 -1.12 -5.23
CA LEU A 177 9.34 -2.38 -4.58
C LEU A 177 10.58 -3.28 -4.53
N GLU A 178 11.24 -3.51 -5.66
CA GLU A 178 12.43 -4.37 -5.72
C GLU A 178 13.57 -3.83 -4.85
N ARG A 179 13.78 -2.50 -4.82
CA ARG A 179 14.77 -1.90 -3.92
C ARG A 179 14.46 -2.14 -2.45
N MET A 180 13.19 -2.10 -2.07
CA MET A 180 12.77 -2.40 -0.69
C MET A 180 12.94 -3.89 -0.37
N VAL A 181 12.53 -4.77 -1.28
CA VAL A 181 12.68 -6.24 -1.14
C VAL A 181 14.16 -6.60 -1.00
N SER A 182 15.02 -6.14 -1.90
CA SER A 182 16.47 -6.39 -1.85
C SER A 182 17.11 -5.91 -0.54
N LYS A 183 16.69 -4.73 -0.07
CA LYS A 183 17.24 -4.12 1.15
C LYS A 183 16.77 -4.82 2.42
N TRP A 184 15.52 -5.24 2.48
CA TRP A 184 14.85 -5.63 3.73
C TRP A 184 14.55 -7.12 3.83
N ILE A 185 14.47 -7.82 2.70
CA ILE A 185 14.10 -9.24 2.59
C ILE A 185 15.00 -9.93 1.54
N PRO A 186 16.35 -9.88 1.68
CA PRO A 186 17.27 -10.43 0.70
C PRO A 186 17.10 -11.95 0.49
N GLU A 187 16.52 -12.67 1.45
CA GLU A 187 16.27 -14.11 1.40
C GLU A 187 15.27 -14.52 0.29
N LEU A 188 14.48 -13.57 -0.23
CA LEU A 188 13.59 -13.83 -1.38
C LEU A 188 14.34 -13.86 -2.71
N GLU A 189 15.46 -13.14 -2.83
CA GLU A 189 16.24 -13.11 -4.07
C GLU A 189 17.00 -14.43 -4.27
N THR A 190 17.47 -15.04 -3.18
CA THR A 190 18.22 -16.31 -3.23
C THR A 190 17.34 -17.51 -3.65
N LYS A 191 16.04 -17.49 -3.31
CA LYS A 191 15.09 -18.56 -3.70
C LYS A 191 14.76 -18.54 -5.20
N ILE A 192 14.80 -17.38 -5.85
CA ILE A 192 14.53 -17.26 -7.29
C ILE A 192 15.68 -17.88 -8.11
N SER A 193 16.92 -17.72 -7.65
CA SER A 193 18.08 -18.36 -8.31
C SER A 193 18.08 -19.89 -8.18
N GLU A 194 17.58 -20.44 -7.07
CA GLU A 194 17.53 -21.90 -6.84
C GLU A 194 16.34 -22.57 -7.54
N SER A 195 15.24 -21.86 -7.77
CA SER A 195 14.06 -22.37 -8.48
C SER A 195 14.13 -22.24 -10.01
N SER A 196 15.11 -21.48 -10.52
CA SER A 196 15.40 -21.32 -11.95
C SER A 196 16.56 -22.19 -12.45
N SER A 197 17.12 -23.03 -11.58
CA SER A 197 18.23 -23.98 -11.85
C SER A 197 17.72 -25.41 -11.84
#